data_AF-A0A522R4R9-F1
#
_entry.id   AF-A0A522R4R9-F1
#
_cell.length_a   1.000
_cell.length_b   1.000
_cell.length_c   1.000
_cell.angle_alpha   90.00
_cell.angle_beta   90.00
_cell.angle_gamma   90.00
#
_symmetry.space_group_name_H-M   'P 1'
#
loop_
_entity.id
_entity.type
_entity.pdbx_description
1 polymer ?
#
loop_
_entity_poly.entity_id
_entity_poly.type
_entity_poly.pdbx_seq_one_letter_code
_entity_poly.pdbx_strand_id
1 'polypeptide(L)'
;MKKTLLISILATAAITFAFTNVNASNRKNANPKEATAKNATTPSQKAVLAVYQNFPQVQLVLWQQQGRDLIALFKEAGCTVRATFTESGQLLSTFITGDAHAIPFKVQMLLRQKYPGYVPQSVTECLNITNDDYYVLLKNQKGNRINWVRVKTDEDGHAIQVIQELHQNV
;
A
#
# COMPACT_ATOMS: atom_id res chain seq x y z
N MET A 1 30.52 16.61 -37.33
CA MET A 1 29.25 16.01 -36.88
C MET A 1 29.39 15.66 -35.40
N LYS A 2 28.80 16.44 -34.48
CA LYS A 2 28.88 16.20 -33.03
C LYS A 2 27.58 15.50 -32.59
N LYS A 3 27.69 14.28 -32.07
CA LYS A 3 26.56 13.54 -31.48
C LYS A 3 26.46 13.91 -30.00
N THR A 4 25.40 14.60 -29.63
CA THR A 4 25.09 14.93 -28.23
C THR A 4 24.27 13.79 -27.63
N LEU A 5 24.83 13.10 -26.64
CA LEU A 5 24.14 12.06 -25.87
C LEU A 5 23.28 12.75 -24.80
N LEU A 6 21.96 12.69 -24.96
CA LEU A 6 20.99 13.10 -23.93
C LEU A 6 20.82 11.93 -22.96
N ILE A 7 21.48 12.01 -21.80
CA ILE A 7 21.24 11.12 -20.67
C ILE A 7 19.97 11.63 -19.97
N SER A 8 18.84 11.02 -20.31
CA SER A 8 17.60 11.17 -19.54
C SER A 8 17.78 10.45 -18.21
N ILE A 9 17.99 11.23 -17.14
CA ILE A 9 17.94 10.73 -15.77
C ILE A 9 16.46 10.47 -15.47
N LEU A 10 16.05 9.21 -15.60
CA LEU A 10 14.74 8.75 -15.17
C LEU A 10 14.70 8.83 -13.64
N ALA A 11 14.28 9.97 -13.10
CA ALA A 11 13.96 10.11 -11.68
C ALA A 11 12.75 9.22 -11.40
N THR A 12 13.00 7.98 -10.99
CA THR A 12 12.02 7.13 -10.33
C THR A 12 11.74 7.78 -8.97
N ALA A 13 10.81 8.73 -8.95
CA ALA A 13 10.14 9.12 -7.72
C ALA A 13 9.39 7.87 -7.24
N ALA A 14 10.03 7.11 -6.36
CA ALA A 14 9.32 6.16 -5.52
C ALA A 14 8.31 6.99 -4.73
N ILE A 15 7.06 7.00 -5.18
CA ILE A 15 5.96 7.57 -4.41
C ILE A 15 5.72 6.58 -3.27
N THR A 16 6.54 6.67 -2.24
CA THR A 16 6.26 6.11 -0.92
C THR A 16 5.04 6.88 -0.42
N PHE A 17 3.84 6.34 -0.64
CA PHE A 17 2.65 6.80 0.06
C PHE A 17 2.80 6.37 1.52
N ALA A 18 3.45 7.23 2.30
CA ALA A 18 3.21 7.26 3.73
C ALA A 18 1.71 7.55 3.89
N PHE A 19 0.97 6.60 4.46
CA PHE A 19 -0.40 6.86 4.91
C PHE A 19 -0.32 7.92 6.01
N THR A 20 -0.43 9.19 5.64
CA THR A 20 -0.66 10.26 6.60
C THR A 20 -2.07 10.09 7.11
N ASN A 21 -2.20 9.57 8.34
CA ASN A 21 -3.44 9.64 9.09
C ASN A 21 -3.94 11.09 9.08
N VAL A 22 -5.15 11.27 8.56
CA VAL A 22 -5.90 12.51 8.63
C VAL A 22 -6.17 12.80 10.11
N ASN A 23 -5.41 13.74 10.67
CA ASN A 23 -5.89 14.55 11.77
C ASN A 23 -5.26 15.94 11.66
N ALA A 24 -5.76 16.71 10.69
CA ALA A 24 -5.42 18.10 10.52
C ALA A 24 -6.33 18.96 11.40
N SER A 25 -6.02 19.02 12.69
CA SER A 25 -6.31 20.21 13.48
C SER A 25 -5.01 20.69 14.15
N ASN A 26 -4.49 21.76 13.56
CA ASN A 26 -3.66 22.78 14.19
C ASN A 26 -2.25 22.37 14.66
N ARG A 27 -1.25 22.59 13.79
CA ARG A 27 0.12 22.94 14.24
C ARG A 27 0.86 23.71 13.15
N LYS A 28 0.97 25.03 13.34
CA LYS A 28 1.96 25.88 12.66
C LYS A 28 3.37 25.48 13.12
N ASN A 29 4.29 25.46 12.15
CA ASN A 29 5.75 25.52 12.28
C ASN A 29 6.45 24.29 12.88
N ALA A 30 6.89 23.38 12.01
CA ALA A 30 8.06 22.54 12.27
C ALA A 30 8.86 22.30 10.98
N ASN A 31 10.18 22.47 11.09
CA ASN A 31 11.22 22.40 10.07
C ASN A 31 11.32 20.97 9.44
N PRO A 32 11.67 20.80 8.15
CA PRO A 32 11.55 19.52 7.45
C PRO A 32 12.80 18.60 7.53
N LYS A 33 13.56 18.64 8.62
CA LYS A 33 14.71 17.74 8.84
C LYS A 33 14.61 17.05 10.20
N GLU A 34 13.68 16.11 10.33
CA GLU A 34 13.67 15.02 11.35
C GLU A 34 12.29 14.35 11.33
N ALA A 35 12.06 13.45 10.37
CA ALA A 35 10.86 12.61 10.38
C ALA A 35 11.22 11.21 9.87
N THR A 36 11.97 10.45 10.65
CA THR A 36 12.07 8.99 10.52
C THR A 36 12.60 8.41 11.83
N ALA A 37 11.88 7.42 12.38
CA ALA A 37 12.24 6.60 13.55
C ALA A 37 11.86 7.06 14.98
N LYS A 38 10.69 7.69 15.21
CA LYS A 38 10.26 8.05 16.59
C LYS A 38 9.31 7.11 17.34
N ASN A 39 8.81 6.02 16.74
CA ASN A 39 7.80 5.16 17.41
C ASN A 39 8.07 3.65 17.26
N ALA A 40 9.33 3.21 17.38
CA ALA A 40 9.60 1.77 17.52
C ALA A 40 9.25 1.35 18.96
N THR A 41 8.07 0.76 19.14
CA THR A 41 7.62 0.26 20.45
C THR A 41 8.03 -1.20 20.60
N THR A 42 8.57 -1.58 21.76
CA THR A 42 8.81 -2.99 22.09
C THR A 42 7.46 -3.68 22.30
N PRO A 43 7.07 -4.65 21.46
CA PRO A 43 5.79 -5.35 21.61
C PRO A 43 5.80 -6.26 22.85
N SER A 44 4.62 -6.56 23.40
CA SER A 44 4.50 -7.58 24.44
C SER A 44 4.81 -8.97 23.89
N GLN A 45 5.30 -9.89 24.74
CA GLN A 45 5.55 -11.27 24.33
C GLN A 45 4.31 -11.95 23.73
N LYS A 46 3.12 -11.59 24.21
CA LYS A 46 1.84 -12.08 23.69
C LYS A 46 1.60 -11.65 22.24
N ALA A 47 1.88 -10.39 21.92
CA ALA A 47 1.74 -9.86 20.56
C ALA A 47 2.74 -10.52 19.60
N VAL A 48 3.98 -10.73 20.05
CA VAL A 48 4.99 -11.45 19.28
C VAL A 48 4.54 -12.88 18.96
N LEU A 49 4.03 -13.61 19.94
CA LEU A 49 3.50 -14.96 19.75
C LEU A 49 2.31 -14.98 18.77
N ALA A 50 1.39 -14.02 18.90
CA ALA A 50 0.25 -13.91 17.98
C ALA A 50 0.69 -13.73 16.53
N VAL A 51 1.73 -12.92 16.27
CA VAL A 51 2.28 -12.78 14.92
C VAL A 51 2.85 -14.10 14.40
N TYR A 52 3.70 -14.79 15.16
CA TYR A 52 4.26 -16.07 14.70
C TYR A 52 3.22 -17.18 14.54
N GLN A 53 2.11 -17.13 15.27
CA GLN A 53 1.00 -18.06 15.08
C GLN A 53 0.26 -17.83 13.76
N ASN A 54 0.08 -16.57 13.35
CA ASN A 54 -0.60 -16.23 12.10
C ASN A 54 0.34 -16.22 10.89
N PHE A 55 1.62 -15.92 11.10
CA PHE A 55 2.65 -15.74 10.08
C PHE A 55 3.94 -16.49 10.48
N PRO A 56 3.94 -17.84 10.45
CA PRO A 56 5.01 -18.65 11.02
C PRO A 56 6.37 -18.50 10.31
N GLN A 57 6.39 -17.98 9.07
CA GLN A 57 7.60 -17.79 8.28
C GLN A 57 8.21 -16.39 8.41
N VAL A 58 7.61 -15.51 9.23
CA VAL A 58 8.11 -14.15 9.38
C VAL A 58 9.45 -14.11 10.12
N GLN A 59 10.39 -13.29 9.67
CA GLN A 59 11.74 -13.21 10.29
C GLN A 59 12.07 -11.81 10.82
N LEU A 60 11.49 -10.75 10.23
CA LEU A 60 11.81 -9.36 10.55
C LEU A 60 10.53 -8.53 10.66
N VAL A 61 10.01 -8.41 11.89
CA VAL A 61 8.82 -7.62 12.19
C VAL A 61 9.21 -6.28 12.79
N LEU A 62 8.79 -5.20 12.14
CA LEU A 62 8.81 -3.85 12.67
C LEU A 62 7.50 -3.58 13.39
N TRP A 63 7.58 -3.11 14.63
CA TRP A 63 6.42 -2.88 15.46
C TRP A 63 6.09 -1.39 15.56
N GLN A 64 4.80 -1.09 15.46
CA GLN A 64 4.25 0.24 15.73
C GLN A 64 3.04 0.09 16.65
N GLN A 65 2.74 1.14 17.41
CA GLN A 65 1.53 1.21 18.22
C GLN A 65 0.66 2.37 17.73
N GLN A 66 -0.62 2.10 17.54
CA GLN A 66 -1.62 3.09 17.14
C GLN A 66 -2.82 3.00 18.08
N GLY A 67 -2.86 3.89 19.08
CA GLY A 67 -3.83 3.79 20.16
C GLY A 67 -3.60 2.51 20.98
N ARG A 68 -4.62 1.65 21.07
CA ARG A 68 -4.53 0.34 21.72
C ARG A 68 -4.11 -0.79 20.77
N ASP A 69 -4.00 -0.51 19.48
CA ASP A 69 -3.69 -1.55 18.52
C ASP A 69 -2.18 -1.64 18.29
N LEU A 70 -1.71 -2.87 18.13
CA LEU A 70 -0.34 -3.21 17.79
C LEU A 70 -0.27 -3.54 16.31
N ILE A 71 0.66 -2.91 15.60
CA ILE A 71 0.84 -3.08 14.17
C ILE A 71 2.17 -3.77 13.93
N ALA A 72 2.11 -4.94 13.30
CA ALA A 72 3.25 -5.67 12.79
C ALA A 72 3.44 -5.34 11.32
N LEU A 73 4.61 -4.82 10.96
CA LEU A 73 5.03 -4.51 9.60
C LEU A 73 6.16 -5.45 9.21
N PHE A 74 6.00 -6.21 8.14
CA PHE A 74 7.01 -7.14 7.66
C PHE A 74 6.92 -7.33 6.14
N LYS A 75 7.88 -8.06 5.58
CA LYS A 75 7.85 -8.45 4.16
C LYS A 75 7.63 -9.95 4.04
N GLU A 76 6.79 -10.33 3.10
CA GLU A 76 6.52 -11.72 2.75
C GLU A 76 6.27 -11.84 1.25
N ALA A 77 6.95 -12.78 0.58
CA ALA A 77 6.85 -12.98 -0.87
C ALA A 77 7.00 -11.69 -1.72
N GLY A 78 7.86 -10.76 -1.30
CA GLY A 78 8.06 -9.47 -1.98
C GLY A 78 6.98 -8.41 -1.71
N CYS A 79 5.91 -8.76 -1.00
CA CYS A 79 4.87 -7.83 -0.56
C CYS A 79 5.21 -7.22 0.81
N THR A 80 4.67 -6.03 1.06
CA THR A 80 4.68 -5.42 2.38
C THR A 80 3.39 -5.78 3.10
N VAL A 81 3.51 -6.41 4.27
CA VAL A 81 2.38 -6.83 5.09
C VAL A 81 2.26 -5.91 6.30
N ARG A 82 1.05 -5.43 6.54
CA ARG A 82 0.66 -4.69 7.75
C ARG A 82 -0.46 -5.46 8.44
N ALA A 83 -0.12 -6.19 9.49
CA ALA A 83 -1.08 -6.90 10.32
C ALA A 83 -1.39 -6.09 11.59
N THR A 84 -2.67 -5.88 11.87
CA THR A 84 -3.13 -5.11 13.03
C THR A 84 -3.72 -6.06 14.06
N PHE A 85 -3.25 -5.95 15.31
CA PHE A 85 -3.67 -6.79 16.42
C PHE A 85 -4.18 -5.94 17.56
N THR A 86 -5.10 -6.48 18.35
CA THR A 86 -5.44 -5.93 19.66
C THR A 86 -4.27 -6.09 20.63
N GLU A 87 -4.25 -5.37 21.77
CA GLU A 87 -3.30 -5.63 22.87
C GLU A 87 -3.37 -7.08 23.38
N SER A 88 -4.54 -7.71 23.26
CA SER A 88 -4.74 -9.11 23.65
C SER A 88 -4.19 -10.11 22.64
N GLY A 89 -3.66 -9.67 21.50
CA GLY A 89 -3.06 -10.53 20.47
C GLY A 89 -4.05 -11.10 19.46
N GLN A 90 -5.29 -10.59 19.39
CA GLN A 90 -6.24 -10.98 18.36
C GLN A 90 -5.94 -10.24 17.05
N LEU A 91 -5.83 -10.95 15.93
CA LEU A 91 -5.69 -10.34 14.60
C LEU A 91 -7.00 -9.67 14.18
N LEU A 92 -6.93 -8.39 13.84
CA LEU A 92 -8.07 -7.57 13.41
C LEU A 92 -8.15 -7.43 11.90
N SER A 93 -7.00 -7.19 11.25
CA SER A 93 -6.93 -6.98 9.80
C SER A 93 -5.51 -7.18 9.29
N THR A 94 -5.40 -7.56 8.02
CA THR A 94 -4.13 -7.65 7.31
C THR A 94 -4.22 -6.87 6.01
N PHE A 95 -3.29 -5.94 5.80
CA PHE A 95 -3.12 -5.26 4.53
C PHE A 95 -1.87 -5.79 3.85
N ILE A 96 -2.00 -6.30 2.63
CA ILE A 96 -0.91 -6.82 1.82
C ILE A 96 -0.75 -5.88 0.64
N THR A 97 0.37 -5.17 0.57
CA THR A 97 0.67 -4.24 -0.52
C THR A 97 1.75 -4.83 -1.42
N GLY A 98 1.43 -4.96 -2.69
CA GLY A 98 2.31 -5.47 -3.73
C GLY A 98 2.28 -4.63 -5.00
N ASP A 99 3.09 -5.03 -5.97
CA ASP A 99 3.08 -4.46 -7.30
C ASP A 99 1.93 -5.03 -8.16
N ALA A 100 1.90 -4.69 -9.44
CA ALA A 100 0.87 -5.18 -10.37
C ALA A 100 0.88 -6.71 -10.55
N HIS A 101 2.00 -7.40 -10.29
CA HIS A 101 2.09 -8.85 -10.43
C HIS A 101 1.40 -9.59 -9.28
N ALA A 102 1.23 -8.94 -8.13
CA ALA A 102 0.49 -9.49 -6.99
C ALA A 102 -1.04 -9.49 -7.18
N ILE A 103 -1.56 -8.86 -8.24
CA ILE A 103 -3.01 -8.82 -8.50
C ILE A 103 -3.48 -10.19 -9.01
N PRO A 104 -4.55 -10.79 -8.45
CA PRO A 104 -5.12 -12.02 -8.99
C PRO A 104 -5.46 -11.91 -10.48
N PHE A 105 -5.18 -12.96 -11.25
CA PHE A 105 -5.36 -12.94 -12.71
C PHE A 105 -6.77 -12.54 -13.14
N LYS A 106 -7.80 -13.06 -12.45
CA LYS A 106 -9.21 -12.75 -12.71
C LYS A 106 -9.52 -11.26 -12.54
N VAL A 107 -9.05 -10.67 -11.44
CA VAL A 107 -9.16 -9.23 -11.17
C VAL A 107 -8.45 -8.42 -12.27
N GLN A 108 -7.23 -8.81 -12.66
CA GLN A 108 -6.51 -8.12 -13.74
C GLN A 108 -7.29 -8.13 -15.06
N MET A 109 -7.88 -9.26 -15.44
CA MET A 109 -8.65 -9.41 -16.66
C MET A 109 -9.87 -8.47 -16.66
N LEU A 110 -10.64 -8.45 -15.59
CA LEU A 110 -11.84 -7.62 -15.48
C LEU A 110 -11.51 -6.12 -15.42
N LEU A 111 -10.40 -5.76 -14.77
CA LEU A 111 -9.90 -4.38 -14.79
C LEU A 111 -9.52 -3.92 -16.20
N ARG A 112 -8.84 -4.77 -16.99
CA ARG A 112 -8.48 -4.44 -18.38
C ARG A 112 -9.71 -4.27 -19.27
N GLN A 113 -10.76 -5.08 -19.04
CA GLN A 113 -12.02 -4.95 -19.76
C GLN A 113 -12.76 -3.65 -19.38
N LYS A 114 -12.84 -3.33 -18.09
CA LYS A 114 -13.59 -2.16 -17.59
C LYS A 114 -12.84 -0.83 -17.82
N TYR A 115 -11.51 -0.84 -17.76
CA TYR A 115 -10.66 0.35 -17.89
C TYR A 115 -9.65 0.19 -19.03
N PRO A 116 -10.10 0.17 -20.30
CA PRO A 116 -9.21 0.00 -21.44
C PRO A 116 -8.16 1.13 -21.50
N GLY A 117 -6.90 0.74 -21.73
CA GLY A 117 -5.75 1.66 -21.78
C GLY A 117 -5.21 2.07 -20.42
N TYR A 118 -5.81 1.64 -19.30
CA TYR A 118 -5.20 1.74 -17.98
C TYR A 118 -4.30 0.53 -17.71
N VAL A 119 -3.16 0.77 -17.08
CA VAL A 119 -2.19 -0.24 -16.66
C VAL A 119 -2.17 -0.29 -15.13
N PRO A 120 -2.43 -1.45 -14.49
CA PRO A 120 -2.25 -1.59 -13.05
C PRO A 120 -0.81 -1.30 -12.63
N GLN A 121 -0.63 -0.65 -11.50
CA GLN A 121 0.69 -0.26 -10.98
C GLN A 121 0.97 -0.92 -9.63
N SER A 122 -0.03 -0.98 -8.76
CA SER A 122 0.09 -1.60 -7.44
C SER A 122 -1.27 -2.09 -6.96
N VAL A 123 -1.24 -2.95 -5.95
CA VAL A 123 -2.42 -3.44 -5.26
C VAL A 123 -2.24 -3.43 -3.76
N THR A 124 -3.31 -3.13 -3.06
CA THR A 124 -3.44 -3.38 -1.63
C THR A 124 -4.62 -4.32 -1.43
N GLU A 125 -4.35 -5.54 -1.00
CA GLU A 125 -5.35 -6.48 -0.53
C GLU A 125 -5.63 -6.21 0.96
N CYS A 126 -6.90 -6.14 1.31
CA CYS A 126 -7.37 -5.94 2.68
C CYS A 126 -8.12 -7.20 3.11
N LEU A 127 -7.45 -8.04 3.89
CA LEU A 127 -8.03 -9.22 4.50
C LEU A 127 -8.75 -8.81 5.78
N ASN A 128 -10.06 -9.00 5.81
CA ASN A 128 -10.88 -8.79 7.00
C ASN A 128 -11.79 -10.01 7.25
N ILE A 129 -12.49 -10.02 8.39
CA ILE A 129 -13.30 -11.18 8.81
C ILE A 129 -14.48 -11.44 7.86
N THR A 130 -14.95 -10.42 7.15
CA THR A 130 -16.17 -10.49 6.35
C THR A 130 -15.86 -10.82 4.90
N ASN A 131 -15.01 -10.04 4.24
CA ASN A 131 -14.67 -10.17 2.83
C ASN A 131 -13.28 -9.62 2.54
N ASP A 132 -12.63 -10.17 1.53
CA ASP A 132 -11.36 -9.66 1.02
C ASP A 132 -11.61 -8.59 -0.05
N ASP A 133 -11.02 -7.42 0.16
CA ASP A 133 -11.16 -6.27 -0.73
C ASP A 133 -9.80 -5.93 -1.37
N TYR A 134 -9.80 -5.73 -2.69
CA TYR A 134 -8.64 -5.30 -3.45
C TYR A 134 -8.75 -3.84 -3.83
N TYR A 135 -7.72 -3.08 -3.51
CA TYR A 135 -7.55 -1.69 -3.90
C TYR A 135 -6.44 -1.59 -4.94
N VAL A 136 -6.80 -1.38 -6.21
CA VAL A 136 -5.85 -1.36 -7.32
C VAL A 136 -5.62 0.06 -7.81
N LEU A 137 -4.35 0.46 -7.91
CA LEU A 137 -3.96 1.72 -8.54
C LEU A 137 -3.70 1.49 -10.02
N LEU A 138 -4.46 2.20 -10.85
CA LEU A 138 -4.40 2.16 -12.30
C LEU A 138 -3.78 3.46 -12.83
N LYS A 139 -2.97 3.35 -13.89
CA LYS A 139 -2.34 4.48 -14.57
C LYS A 139 -2.71 4.47 -16.06
N ASN A 140 -3.15 5.61 -16.58
CA ASN A 140 -3.28 5.84 -18.02
C ASN A 140 -2.51 7.10 -18.38
N GLN A 141 -1.60 6.99 -19.36
CA GLN A 141 -0.77 8.09 -19.80
C GLN A 141 -1.05 8.40 -21.27
N LYS A 142 -1.41 9.65 -21.56
CA LYS A 142 -1.68 10.15 -22.91
C LYS A 142 -0.90 11.43 -23.15
N GLY A 143 0.20 11.33 -23.91
CA GLY A 143 1.17 12.42 -24.05
C GLY A 143 1.72 12.83 -22.68
N ASN A 144 1.57 14.11 -22.35
CA ASN A 144 2.05 14.73 -21.12
C ASN A 144 1.03 14.68 -19.97
N ARG A 145 -0.09 13.96 -20.14
CA ARG A 145 -1.10 13.80 -19.09
C ARG A 145 -1.07 12.40 -18.52
N ILE A 146 -1.00 12.29 -17.19
CA ILE A 146 -1.19 11.05 -16.45
C ILE A 146 -2.50 11.13 -15.68
N ASN A 147 -3.34 10.13 -15.88
CA ASN A 147 -4.54 9.90 -15.09
C ASN A 147 -4.30 8.68 -14.19
N TRP A 148 -4.47 8.88 -12.89
CA TRP A 148 -4.43 7.84 -11.89
C TRP A 148 -5.85 7.56 -11.42
N VAL A 149 -6.22 6.29 -11.35
CA VAL A 149 -7.52 5.86 -10.81
C VAL A 149 -7.25 4.78 -9.77
N ARG A 150 -7.73 4.97 -8.55
CA ARG A 150 -7.79 3.91 -7.55
C ARG A 150 -9.18 3.31 -7.57
N VAL A 151 -9.24 2.00 -7.76
CA VAL A 151 -10.48 1.24 -7.71
C VAL A 151 -10.47 0.27 -6.54
N LYS A 152 -11.64 0.04 -5.97
CA LYS A 152 -11.93 -1.05 -5.03
C LYS A 152 -12.66 -2.17 -5.78
N THR A 153 -12.37 -3.43 -5.49
CA THR A 153 -13.12 -4.58 -5.98
C THR A 153 -13.06 -5.75 -4.98
N ASP A 154 -14.02 -6.67 -5.08
CA ASP A 154 -13.97 -7.97 -4.39
C ASP A 154 -12.91 -8.90 -5.00
N GLU A 155 -12.70 -10.06 -4.37
CA GLU A 155 -11.79 -11.14 -4.82
C GLU A 155 -12.06 -11.64 -6.25
N ASP A 156 -13.31 -11.52 -6.71
CA ASP A 156 -13.74 -11.98 -8.02
C ASP A 156 -13.61 -10.92 -9.12
N GLY A 157 -13.39 -9.65 -8.76
CA GLY A 157 -13.31 -8.55 -9.70
C GLY A 157 -14.68 -7.99 -10.16
N HIS A 158 -15.80 -8.33 -9.50
CA HIS A 158 -17.14 -7.95 -9.96
C HIS A 158 -17.58 -6.57 -9.44
N ALA A 159 -17.38 -6.27 -8.16
CA ALA A 159 -17.82 -5.03 -7.52
C ALA A 159 -16.85 -3.84 -7.71
N ILE A 160 -16.38 -3.60 -8.95
CA ILE A 160 -15.36 -2.57 -9.19
C ILE A 160 -15.93 -1.15 -9.02
N GLN A 161 -15.44 -0.39 -8.03
CA GLN A 161 -15.85 0.98 -7.69
C GLN A 161 -14.65 1.93 -7.73
N VAL A 162 -14.82 3.13 -8.29
CA VAL A 162 -13.79 4.17 -8.24
C VAL A 162 -13.80 4.82 -6.85
N ILE A 163 -12.64 4.83 -6.19
CA ILE A 163 -12.47 5.43 -4.86
C ILE A 163 -11.74 6.76 -4.95
N GLN A 164 -10.85 6.92 -5.94
CA GLN A 164 -10.08 8.13 -6.12
C GLN A 164 -9.66 8.31 -7.57
N GLU A 165 -9.68 9.54 -8.06
CA GLU A 165 -9.10 9.94 -9.33
C GLU A 165 -8.13 11.10 -9.12
N LEU A 166 -7.01 11.08 -9.85
CA LEU A 166 -6.01 12.14 -9.82
C LEU A 166 -5.46 12.38 -11.22
N HIS A 167 -5.38 13.65 -11.60
CA HIS A 167 -4.83 14.09 -12.88
C HIS A 167 -3.52 14.83 -12.64
N GLN A 168 -2.50 14.50 -13.43
CA GLN A 168 -1.19 15.12 -13.36
C GLN A 168 -0.69 15.49 -14.75
N ASN A 169 -0.16 16.71 -14.90
CA ASN A 169 0.61 17.11 -16.08
C ASN A 169 2.09 16.85 -15.81
N VAL A 170 2.80 16.28 -16.79
CA VAL A 170 4.22 15.94 -16.75
C VAL A 170 4.99 16.73 -17.81
#